data_AF-A0A9Q4F2C0-F1
#
_entry.id   AF-A0A9Q4F2C0-F1
#
_cell.length_a   1.000
_cell.length_b   1.000
_cell.length_c   1.000
_cell.angle_alpha   90.00
_cell.angle_beta   90.00
_cell.angle_gamma   90.00
#
_symmetry.space_group_name_H-M   'P 1'
#
loop_
_entity.id
_entity.type
_entity.pdbx_description
1 polymer ?
#
loop_
_entity_poly.entity_id
_entity_poly.type
_entity_poly.pdbx_seq_one_letter_code
_entity_poly.pdbx_strand_id
1 'polypeptide(L)'
;MENKYNLTMKKIKKLKVGDESQIKEPLFWRNNVINAWCISGTVGTDKDIQYGTDNEFWIGIYDKPYYNSRIRVYCNCLGGMSTYKFNKFFRFEDIEHENDLKVQEDLLKTVNNLIDEGILVMEDGKK
;
A
#
# COMPACT_ATOMS: atom_id res chain seq x y z
N MET A 1 12.75 1.97 -8.58
CA MET A 1 12.53 1.11 -7.39
C MET A 1 12.76 -0.37 -7.75
N GLU A 2 13.27 -1.23 -6.84
CA GLU A 2 13.39 -2.69 -7.08
C GLU A 2 12.28 -3.50 -6.38
N ASN A 3 11.71 -4.49 -7.07
CA ASN A 3 10.73 -5.43 -6.49
C ASN A 3 11.42 -6.64 -5.85
N LYS A 4 12.11 -6.40 -4.72
CA LYS A 4 12.96 -7.37 -3.99
C LYS A 4 12.32 -8.75 -3.80
N TYR A 5 11.03 -8.78 -3.45
CA TYR A 5 10.31 -10.01 -3.10
C TYR A 5 9.41 -10.54 -4.22
N ASN A 6 9.56 -10.02 -5.45
CA ASN A 6 8.72 -10.34 -6.59
C ASN A 6 7.22 -10.24 -6.24
N LEU A 7 6.85 -9.14 -5.58
CA LEU A 7 5.51 -8.83 -5.10
C LEU A 7 4.56 -8.62 -6.27
N THR A 8 3.31 -9.01 -6.02
CA THR A 8 2.13 -8.69 -6.83
C THR A 8 1.05 -8.21 -5.89
N MET A 9 0.03 -7.49 -6.37
CA MET A 9 -1.09 -7.08 -5.52
C MET A 9 -1.78 -8.29 -4.86
N LYS A 10 -1.80 -9.44 -5.54
CA LYS A 10 -2.29 -10.70 -4.98
C LYS A 10 -1.42 -11.22 -3.83
N LYS A 11 -0.09 -11.15 -3.95
CA LYS A 11 0.83 -11.54 -2.86
C LYS A 11 0.72 -10.59 -1.67
N ILE A 12 0.64 -9.28 -1.92
CA ILE A 12 0.51 -8.26 -0.86
C ILE A 12 -0.74 -8.50 0.00
N LYS A 13 -1.88 -8.80 -0.64
CA LYS A 13 -3.14 -9.13 0.07
C LYS A 13 -3.09 -10.39 0.94
N LYS A 14 -2.06 -11.24 0.75
CA LYS A 14 -1.82 -12.49 1.48
C LYS A 14 -0.72 -12.37 2.53
N LEU A 15 -0.08 -11.20 2.65
CA LEU A 15 0.87 -10.95 3.73
C LEU A 15 0.17 -11.16 5.07
N LYS A 16 0.97 -11.48 6.08
CA LYS A 16 0.54 -11.57 7.47
C LYS A 16 1.25 -10.51 8.29
N VAL A 17 0.66 -10.17 9.43
CA VAL A 17 1.32 -9.34 10.43
C VAL A 17 2.41 -10.18 11.09
N GLY A 18 3.63 -9.65 11.13
CA GLY A 18 4.76 -10.21 11.86
C GLY A 18 4.84 -9.63 13.27
N ASP A 19 5.64 -8.58 13.44
CA ASP A 19 5.81 -7.89 14.72
C ASP A 19 4.72 -6.83 14.96
N GLU A 20 3.72 -7.17 15.79
CA GLU A 20 2.64 -6.25 16.16
C GLU A 20 3.12 -5.04 16.97
N SER A 21 4.23 -5.16 17.70
CA SER A 21 4.70 -4.09 18.60
C SER A 21 5.18 -2.84 17.86
N GLN A 22 5.43 -2.97 16.55
CA GLN A 22 5.85 -1.92 15.64
C GLN A 22 4.67 -1.23 14.93
N ILE A 23 3.44 -1.77 15.04
CA ILE A 23 2.26 -1.19 14.43
C ILE A 23 1.70 -0.09 15.34
N LYS A 24 2.35 1.07 15.26
CA LYS A 24 2.04 2.27 16.05
C LYS A 24 2.58 3.52 15.38
N GLU A 25 2.25 4.67 15.96
CA GLU A 25 2.82 5.97 15.56
C GLU A 25 4.36 5.98 15.74
N PRO A 26 5.10 6.76 14.93
CA PRO A 26 4.60 7.68 13.90
C PRO A 26 4.43 7.03 12.52
N LEU A 27 4.91 5.80 12.32
CA LEU A 27 4.85 5.16 11.00
C LEU A 27 3.41 4.91 10.56
N PHE A 28 2.58 4.44 11.49
CA PHE A 28 1.15 4.25 11.27
C PHE A 28 0.35 5.33 11.95
N TRP A 29 -0.71 5.80 11.29
CA TRP A 29 -1.75 6.59 11.93
C TRP A 29 -2.94 5.70 12.30
N ARG A 30 -3.60 6.01 13.43
CA ARG A 30 -4.73 5.22 13.90
C ARG A 30 -6.04 5.70 13.28
N ASN A 31 -6.78 4.80 12.63
CA ASN A 31 -8.17 5.04 12.23
C ASN A 31 -9.14 4.30 13.14
N ASN A 32 -9.81 5.05 14.04
CA ASN A 32 -10.78 4.48 14.97
C ASN A 32 -12.14 4.18 14.33
N VAL A 33 -12.46 4.73 13.16
CA VAL A 33 -13.74 4.49 12.48
C VAL A 33 -13.78 3.06 11.90
N ILE A 34 -12.67 2.62 11.30
CA ILE A 34 -12.54 1.28 10.69
C ILE A 34 -11.75 0.31 11.57
N ASN A 35 -11.30 0.73 12.75
CA ASN A 35 -10.47 -0.04 13.67
C ASN A 35 -9.22 -0.64 13.00
N ALA A 36 -8.40 0.23 12.41
CA ALA A 36 -7.19 -0.14 11.71
C ALA A 36 -6.04 0.84 11.94
N TRP A 37 -4.82 0.33 11.85
CA TRP A 37 -3.60 1.12 11.70
C TRP A 37 -3.28 1.28 10.23
N CYS A 38 -2.96 2.51 9.82
CA CYS A 38 -2.95 2.88 8.41
C CYS A 38 -1.63 3.56 8.02
N ILE A 39 -1.21 3.32 6.77
CA ILE A 39 -0.18 4.09 6.07
C ILE A 39 -0.81 4.57 4.77
N SER A 40 -0.57 5.81 4.41
CA SER A 40 -1.01 6.37 3.14
C SER A 40 0.05 7.27 2.56
N GLY A 41 0.08 7.38 1.24
CA GLY A 41 0.92 8.34 0.53
C GLY A 41 0.20 8.90 -0.68
N THR A 42 0.46 10.17 -0.96
CA THR A 42 -0.13 10.92 -2.06
C THR A 42 0.99 11.28 -3.05
N VAL A 43 0.70 11.14 -4.34
CA VAL A 43 1.59 11.35 -5.45
C VAL A 43 0.96 12.35 -6.41
N GLY A 44 1.61 13.47 -6.57
CA GLY A 44 1.16 14.57 -7.43
C GLY A 44 1.81 15.87 -6.99
N THR A 45 1.67 16.90 -7.81
CA THR A 45 2.01 18.28 -7.45
C THR A 45 0.91 18.90 -6.58
N ASP A 46 1.17 20.07 -5.98
CA ASP A 46 0.13 20.84 -5.29
C ASP A 46 -1.08 21.14 -6.18
N LYS A 47 -0.85 21.31 -7.50
CA LYS A 47 -1.92 21.48 -8.48
C LYS A 47 -2.70 20.18 -8.68
N ASP A 48 -2.02 19.04 -8.74
CA ASP A 48 -2.71 17.75 -8.88
C ASP A 48 -3.65 17.53 -7.71
N ILE A 49 -3.20 17.82 -6.49
CA ILE A 49 -4.04 17.75 -5.27
C ILE A 49 -5.18 18.76 -5.35
N GLN A 50 -4.91 20.01 -5.76
CA GLN A 50 -5.93 21.05 -5.90
C GLN A 50 -7.03 20.67 -6.91
N TYR A 51 -6.66 20.00 -8.00
CA TYR A 51 -7.57 19.63 -9.09
C TYR A 51 -8.05 18.18 -9.02
N GLY A 52 -7.65 17.42 -7.99
CA GLY A 52 -8.02 16.01 -7.83
C GLY A 52 -7.50 15.13 -8.98
N THR A 53 -6.28 15.36 -9.44
CA THR A 53 -5.57 14.54 -10.42
C THR A 53 -4.38 13.81 -9.82
N ASP A 54 -4.24 13.86 -8.50
CA ASP A 54 -3.27 13.09 -7.75
C ASP A 54 -3.66 11.60 -7.66
N ASN A 55 -2.65 10.78 -7.43
CA ASN A 55 -2.80 9.37 -7.10
C ASN A 55 -2.44 9.16 -5.64
N GLU A 56 -3.00 8.11 -5.04
CA GLU A 56 -2.70 7.75 -3.67
C GLU A 56 -2.63 6.25 -3.49
N PHE A 57 -1.89 5.82 -2.48
CA PHE A 57 -1.98 4.46 -1.97
C PHE A 57 -2.38 4.50 -0.50
N TRP A 58 -3.01 3.40 -0.07
CA TRP A 58 -3.33 3.18 1.32
C TRP A 58 -3.09 1.72 1.68
N ILE A 59 -2.53 1.51 2.87
CA ILE A 59 -2.33 0.22 3.51
C ILE A 59 -3.04 0.29 4.86
N GLY A 60 -3.89 -0.68 5.15
CA GLY A 60 -4.53 -0.83 6.45
C GLY A 60 -4.26 -2.18 7.05
N ILE A 61 -3.93 -2.16 8.34
CA ILE A 61 -3.82 -3.33 9.19
C ILE A 61 -4.93 -3.24 10.25
N TYR A 62 -5.99 -4.02 10.04
CA TYR A 62 -7.16 -4.06 10.92
C TYR A 62 -6.85 -4.79 12.22
N ASP A 63 -7.48 -4.39 13.32
CA ASP A 63 -7.34 -5.08 14.61
C ASP A 63 -7.83 -6.53 14.55
N LYS A 64 -8.89 -6.76 13.75
CA LYS A 64 -9.48 -8.07 13.51
C LYS A 64 -9.57 -8.33 12.00
N PRO A 65 -9.46 -9.59 11.54
CA PRO A 65 -9.60 -9.90 10.12
C PRO A 65 -10.93 -9.42 9.55
N TYR A 66 -10.89 -8.78 8.37
CA TYR A 66 -12.05 -8.36 7.60
C TYR A 66 -12.06 -9.08 6.24
N TYR A 67 -12.98 -10.03 6.08
CA TYR A 67 -12.97 -11.04 5.00
C TYR A 67 -11.67 -11.88 4.98
N ASN A 68 -11.34 -12.52 6.10
CA ASN A 68 -10.21 -13.45 6.27
C ASN A 68 -8.80 -12.85 6.13
N SER A 69 -8.65 -11.52 6.03
CA SER A 69 -7.35 -10.85 6.08
C SER A 69 -7.41 -9.61 6.95
N ARG A 70 -6.32 -9.34 7.68
CA ARG A 70 -6.12 -8.08 8.40
C ARG A 70 -5.51 -7.01 7.52
N ILE A 71 -4.86 -7.39 6.42
CA ILE A 71 -4.11 -6.46 5.56
C ILE A 71 -4.95 -6.14 4.34
N ARG A 72 -5.11 -4.85 4.09
CA ARG A 72 -5.74 -4.33 2.87
C ARG A 72 -4.86 -3.28 2.25
N VAL A 73 -4.80 -3.31 0.92
CA VAL A 73 -4.05 -2.35 0.13
C VAL A 73 -4.89 -1.95 -1.06
N TYR A 74 -4.94 -0.66 -1.35
CA TYR A 74 -5.51 -0.11 -2.57
C TYR A 74 -4.68 1.07 -3.06
N CYS A 75 -4.78 1.32 -4.35
CA CYS A 75 -4.35 2.55 -4.98
C CYS A 75 -5.57 3.22 -5.59
N ASN A 76 -5.64 4.53 -5.46
CA ASN A 76 -6.65 5.35 -6.12
C ASN A 76 -5.96 6.36 -7.04
N CYS A 77 -6.73 6.85 -8.01
CA CYS A 77 -6.37 7.92 -8.91
C CYS A 77 -7.50 8.94 -8.98
N LEU A 78 -7.24 10.07 -9.64
CA LEU A 78 -8.18 11.18 -9.76
C LEU A 78 -8.63 11.69 -8.38
N GLY A 79 -7.67 11.96 -7.48
CA GLY A 79 -7.96 12.49 -6.15
C GLY A 79 -8.86 11.58 -5.31
N GLY A 80 -8.70 10.27 -5.46
CA GLY A 80 -9.51 9.27 -4.77
C GLY A 80 -10.85 8.93 -5.44
N MET A 81 -11.19 9.57 -6.57
CA MET A 81 -12.48 9.34 -7.25
C MET A 81 -12.53 8.03 -8.05
N SER A 82 -11.37 7.45 -8.40
CA SER A 82 -11.30 6.20 -9.14
C SER A 82 -10.28 5.25 -8.53
N THR A 83 -10.50 3.94 -8.67
CA THR A 83 -9.55 2.93 -8.21
C THR A 83 -8.52 2.65 -9.29
N TYR A 84 -7.24 2.80 -8.96
CA TYR A 84 -6.15 2.37 -9.81
C TYR A 84 -5.85 0.88 -9.59
N LYS A 85 -6.17 0.05 -10.59
CA LYS A 85 -6.07 -1.41 -10.50
C LYS A 85 -4.95 -1.94 -11.38
N PHE A 86 -3.96 -2.57 -10.76
CA PHE A 86 -2.91 -3.33 -11.42
C PHE A 86 -2.64 -4.63 -10.67
N ASN A 87 -1.94 -5.58 -11.29
CA ASN A 87 -1.59 -6.85 -10.64
C ASN A 87 -0.09 -7.01 -10.39
N LYS A 88 0.75 -6.65 -11.37
CA LYS A 88 2.21 -6.71 -11.25
C LYS A 88 2.76 -5.30 -11.30
N PHE A 89 3.77 -5.02 -10.49
CA PHE A 89 4.46 -3.74 -10.52
C PHE A 89 5.17 -3.53 -11.86
N PHE A 90 5.16 -2.29 -12.33
CA PHE A 90 5.90 -1.77 -13.48
C PHE A 90 5.57 -2.43 -14.82
N ARG A 91 4.33 -2.89 -14.99
CA ARG A 91 3.82 -3.24 -16.31
C ARG A 91 3.46 -1.96 -17.06
N PHE A 92 4.10 -1.77 -18.20
CA PHE A 92 3.89 -0.61 -19.05
C PHE A 92 2.42 -0.44 -19.44
N GLU A 93 1.71 -1.54 -19.72
CA GLU A 93 0.30 -1.50 -20.10
C GLU A 93 -0.64 -1.00 -18.98
N ASP A 94 -0.19 -1.06 -17.72
CA ASP A 94 -0.96 -0.62 -16.56
C ASP A 94 -0.63 0.85 -16.18
N ILE A 95 0.28 1.53 -16.90
CA ILE A 95 0.78 2.88 -16.59
C ILE A 95 0.35 3.84 -17.71
N GLU A 96 -0.58 4.73 -17.39
CA GLU A 96 -1.06 5.74 -18.35
C GLU A 96 -0.33 7.08 -18.14
N HIS A 97 -0.03 7.40 -16.88
CA HIS A 97 0.59 8.66 -16.47
C HIS A 97 1.77 8.47 -15.52
N GLU A 98 2.62 9.48 -15.39
CA GLU A 98 3.79 9.43 -14.50
C GLU A 98 3.40 9.21 -13.03
N ASN A 99 2.25 9.73 -12.59
CA ASN A 99 1.73 9.53 -11.25
C ASN A 99 1.34 8.05 -10.99
N ASP A 100 0.99 7.28 -12.02
CA ASP A 100 0.72 5.84 -11.88
C ASP A 100 2.02 5.07 -11.58
N LEU A 101 3.10 5.42 -12.28
CA LEU A 101 4.41 4.84 -12.01
C LEU A 101 4.87 5.20 -10.59
N LYS A 102 4.79 6.47 -10.21
CA LYS A 102 5.23 6.95 -8.89
C LYS A 102 4.44 6.33 -7.75
N VAL A 103 3.12 6.21 -7.85
CA VAL A 103 2.31 5.57 -6.80
C VAL A 103 2.62 4.08 -6.66
N GLN A 104 2.95 3.40 -7.77
CA GLN A 104 3.46 2.03 -7.70
C GLN A 104 4.82 1.94 -7.01
N GLU A 105 5.74 2.87 -7.30
CA GLU A 105 7.05 2.90 -6.66
C GLU A 105 6.94 3.14 -5.15
N ASP A 106 6.11 4.09 -4.71
CA ASP A 106 5.94 4.40 -3.29
C ASP A 106 5.22 3.30 -2.53
N LEU A 107 4.19 2.68 -3.12
CA LEU A 107 3.57 1.50 -2.53
C LEU A 107 4.59 0.37 -2.38
N LEU A 108 5.36 0.09 -3.43
CA LEU A 108 6.35 -0.98 -3.40
C LEU A 108 7.46 -0.71 -2.39
N LYS A 109 7.94 0.54 -2.30
CA LYS A 109 8.89 0.99 -1.28
C LYS A 109 8.38 0.67 0.12
N THR A 110 7.13 1.08 0.37
CA THR A 110 6.49 0.96 1.67
C THR A 110 6.36 -0.50 2.05
N VAL A 111 5.84 -1.33 1.15
CA VAL A 111 5.67 -2.77 1.43
C VAL A 111 7.02 -3.48 1.60
N ASN A 112 8.04 -3.16 0.79
CA ASN A 112 9.38 -3.70 0.97
C ASN A 112 9.92 -3.36 2.36
N ASN A 113 9.85 -2.09 2.78
CA ASN A 113 10.31 -1.67 4.09
C ASN A 113 9.57 -2.39 5.23
N LEU A 114 8.24 -2.55 5.11
CA LEU A 114 7.46 -3.27 6.10
C LEU A 114 7.86 -4.75 6.22
N ILE A 115 8.27 -5.39 5.11
CA ILE A 115 8.77 -6.76 5.11
C ILE A 115 10.20 -6.82 5.67
N ASP A 116 11.08 -5.90 5.25
CA ASP A 116 12.46 -5.78 5.73
C ASP A 116 12.50 -5.64 7.28
N GLU A 117 11.62 -4.80 7.85
CA GLU A 117 11.48 -4.59 9.31
C GLU A 117 10.73 -5.72 10.05
N GLY A 118 10.18 -6.70 9.32
CA GLY A 118 9.42 -7.82 9.89
C GLY A 118 8.03 -7.44 10.42
N ILE A 119 7.53 -6.25 10.09
CA ILE A 119 6.17 -5.80 10.43
C ILE A 119 5.16 -6.61 9.62
N LEU A 120 5.47 -6.85 8.34
CA LEU A 120 4.73 -7.76 7.47
C LEU A 120 5.61 -8.96 7.11
N VAL A 121 4.99 -10.12 6.92
CA VAL A 121 5.68 -11.36 6.56
C VAL A 121 4.94 -12.12 5.47
N MET A 122 5.68 -12.89 4.68
CA MET A 122 5.11 -13.76 3.65
C MET A 122 4.34 -14.93 4.29
N GLU A 123 3.38 -15.51 3.58
CA GLU A 123 2.49 -16.58 4.09
C GLU A 123 3.26 -17.80 4.62
N ASP A 124 4.46 -18.04 4.07
CA ASP A 124 5.39 -19.14 4.42
C ASP A 124 6.36 -18.79 5.58
N GLY A 125 6.22 -17.62 6.22
CA GLY A 125 7.11 -17.18 7.31
C GLY A 125 8.53 -16.80 6.87
N LYS A 126 8.82 -16.83 5.57
CA LYS A 126 10.11 -16.37 5.02
C LYS A 126 10.13 -14.84 4.94
N LYS A 127 11.13 -14.25 5.56
CA LYS A 127 11.54 -12.86 5.34
C LYS A 127 12.12 -12.71 3.94
#